data_AF-A0A2M7U170-F1
#
_entry.id   AF-A0A2M7U170-F1
#
_cell.length_a   1.000
_cell.length_b   1.000
_cell.length_c   1.000
_cell.angle_alpha   90.00
_cell.angle_beta   90.00
_cell.angle_gamma   90.00
#
_symmetry.space_group_name_H-M   'P 1'
#
loop_
_entity.id
_entity.type
_entity.pdbx_description
1 polymer ?
#
loop_
_entity_poly.entity_id
_entity_poly.type
_entity_poly.pdbx_seq_one_letter_code
_entity_poly.pdbx_strand_id
1 'polypeptide(L)'
;MNSQSVIFSFSGTVKKHLRRGTKLGYPTANIEVEPDTPEGIFVGFATIDSVRFQSLIFIGKALTFDEHDKKAEVFILDFNTNIYGKKLLVTVYKKLRDNIKFDSSGELIDQMKKDELQANVFFSTMIE
;
A
#
# COMPACT_ATOMS: atom_id res chain seq x y z
N MET A 1 -14.78 21.34 3.02
CA MET A 1 -13.39 20.95 2.69
C MET A 1 -12.74 20.32 3.92
N ASN A 2 -12.84 19.01 4.09
CA ASN A 2 -12.01 18.31 5.07
C ASN A 2 -10.57 18.33 4.54
N SER A 3 -9.73 19.22 5.08
CA SER A 3 -8.30 19.21 4.79
C SER A 3 -7.69 17.96 5.43
N GLN A 4 -7.66 16.86 4.67
CA GLN A 4 -6.97 15.64 5.07
C GLN A 4 -5.46 15.92 5.05
N SER A 5 -4.85 16.04 6.23
CA SER A 5 -3.41 16.28 6.37
C SER A 5 -2.59 15.03 6.05
N VAL A 6 -1.41 15.22 5.49
CA VAL A 6 -0.42 14.15 5.34
C VAL A 6 0.06 13.74 6.73
N ILE A 7 0.04 12.42 7.02
CA ILE A 7 0.56 11.88 8.28
C ILE A 7 2.08 11.72 8.16
N PHE A 8 2.54 11.08 7.08
CA PHE A 8 3.95 10.91 6.76
C PHE A 8 4.13 10.59 5.27
N SER A 9 5.38 10.56 4.83
CA SER A 9 5.73 10.13 3.48
C SER A 9 7.06 9.39 3.49
N PHE A 10 7.24 8.50 2.53
CA PHE A 10 8.48 7.76 2.35
C PHE A 10 8.70 7.51 0.86
N SER A 11 9.94 7.21 0.47
CA SER A 11 10.26 6.95 -0.93
C SER A 11 11.28 5.83 -1.06
N GLY A 12 11.24 5.14 -2.18
CA GLY A 12 12.15 4.04 -2.44
C GLY A 12 12.18 3.65 -3.91
N THR A 13 13.10 2.76 -4.26
CA THR A 13 13.16 2.16 -5.59
C THR A 13 12.30 0.91 -5.62
N VAL A 14 11.40 0.78 -6.59
CA VAL A 14 10.51 -0.38 -6.68
C VAL A 14 11.31 -1.64 -6.99
N LYS A 15 11.27 -2.61 -6.07
CA LYS A 15 11.94 -3.91 -6.18
C LYS A 15 10.99 -4.96 -6.72
N LYS A 16 11.57 -5.94 -7.42
CA LYS A 16 10.86 -7.14 -7.85
C LYS A 16 10.82 -8.13 -6.69
N HIS A 17 9.62 -8.48 -6.20
CA HIS A 17 9.44 -9.49 -5.15
C HIS A 17 8.67 -10.70 -5.67
N LEU A 18 8.24 -11.60 -4.78
CA LEU A 18 7.60 -12.89 -5.10
C LEU A 18 6.23 -12.80 -5.83
N ARG A 19 5.74 -11.59 -6.13
CA ARG A 19 4.49 -11.30 -6.87
C ARG A 19 3.27 -12.06 -6.33
N ARG A 20 3.20 -12.26 -5.01
CA ARG A 20 2.12 -13.03 -4.37
C ARG A 20 0.78 -12.32 -4.48
N GLY A 21 0.74 -11.01 -4.22
CA GLY A 21 -0.45 -10.20 -4.44
C GLY A 21 -0.97 -10.28 -5.87
N THR A 22 -0.09 -10.37 -6.87
CA THR A 22 -0.49 -10.53 -8.28
C THR A 22 -1.35 -11.79 -8.51
N LYS A 23 -1.07 -12.90 -7.82
CA LYS A 23 -1.89 -14.13 -7.93
C LYS A 23 -3.29 -13.96 -7.32
N LEU A 24 -3.46 -12.98 -6.43
CA LEU A 24 -4.72 -12.66 -5.75
C LEU A 24 -5.47 -11.50 -6.42
N GLY A 25 -4.96 -10.96 -7.54
CA GLY A 25 -5.54 -9.79 -8.21
C GLY A 25 -5.04 -8.43 -7.70
N TYR A 26 -4.09 -8.41 -6.75
CA TYR A 26 -3.56 -7.21 -6.11
C TYR A 26 -2.04 -7.06 -6.36
N PRO A 27 -1.61 -6.66 -7.57
CA PRO A 27 -0.19 -6.43 -7.84
C PRO A 27 0.39 -5.28 -6.99
N THR A 28 1.40 -5.57 -6.17
CA THR A 28 2.03 -4.59 -5.28
C THR A 28 3.44 -4.19 -5.75
N ALA A 29 3.72 -2.90 -5.68
CA ALA A 29 5.07 -2.36 -5.77
C ALA A 29 5.74 -2.48 -4.40
N ASN A 30 6.90 -3.12 -4.35
CA ASN A 30 7.61 -3.37 -3.10
C ASN A 30 8.73 -2.34 -2.92
N ILE A 31 8.75 -1.65 -1.78
CA ILE A 31 9.81 -0.70 -1.42
C ILE A 31 10.27 -0.94 0.02
N GLU A 32 11.56 -0.71 0.26
CA GLU A 32 12.11 -0.73 1.62
C GLU A 32 11.69 0.51 2.38
N VAL A 33 11.54 0.35 3.69
CA VAL A 33 11.18 1.42 4.62
C VAL A 33 12.03 1.34 5.86
N GLU A 34 12.16 2.47 6.56
CA GLU A 34 12.91 2.53 7.81
C GLU A 34 12.23 1.65 8.89
N PRO A 35 13.01 1.04 9.81
CA PRO A 35 12.46 0.14 10.83
C PRO A 35 11.39 0.76 11.74
N ASP A 36 11.42 2.08 11.94
CA ASP A 36 10.48 2.84 12.78
C ASP A 36 9.19 3.25 12.04
N THR A 37 9.10 3.01 10.73
CA THR A 37 7.91 3.34 9.93
C THR A 37 6.66 2.65 10.49
N PRO A 38 5.53 3.35 10.72
CA PRO A 38 4.33 2.75 11.29
C PRO A 38 3.81 1.54 10.50
N GLU A 39 3.45 0.47 11.19
CA GLU A 39 2.85 -0.71 10.57
C GLU A 39 1.33 -0.59 10.41
N GLY A 40 0.79 -1.29 9.42
CA GLY A 40 -0.64 -1.40 9.17
C GLY A 40 -1.01 -1.28 7.69
N ILE A 41 -2.30 -1.10 7.45
CA ILE A 41 -2.87 -0.74 6.16
C ILE A 41 -3.21 0.73 6.17
N PHE A 42 -2.77 1.43 5.12
CA PHE A 42 -2.95 2.86 4.95
C PHE A 42 -3.53 3.17 3.58
N VAL A 43 -4.10 4.36 3.48
CA VAL A 43 -4.52 4.97 2.21
C VAL A 43 -3.70 6.24 1.98
N GLY A 44 -3.30 6.42 0.73
CA GLY A 44 -2.44 7.51 0.33
C GLY A 44 -2.19 7.52 -1.17
N PHE A 45 -1.18 8.26 -1.60
CA PHE A 45 -0.87 8.34 -3.01
C PHE A 45 0.54 7.89 -3.33
N ALA A 46 0.65 7.13 -4.42
CA ALA A 46 1.87 6.75 -5.09
C ALA A 46 2.20 7.78 -6.17
N THR A 47 3.37 8.39 -6.11
CA THR A 47 3.84 9.37 -7.11
C THR A 47 5.01 8.79 -7.88
N ILE A 48 4.86 8.73 -9.20
CA ILE A 48 5.84 8.18 -10.16
C ILE A 48 5.97 9.18 -11.29
N ASP A 49 7.19 9.63 -11.58
CA ASP A 49 7.46 10.59 -12.66
C ASP A 49 6.53 11.82 -12.60
N SER A 50 6.32 12.36 -11.40
CA SER A 50 5.43 13.49 -11.08
C SER A 50 3.94 13.25 -11.29
N VAL A 51 3.52 12.04 -11.68
CA VAL A 51 2.11 11.64 -11.76
C VAL A 51 1.71 10.93 -10.48
N ARG A 52 0.55 11.31 -9.95
CA ARG A 52 0.06 10.87 -8.66
C ARG A 52 -1.13 9.91 -8.84
N PHE A 53 -1.05 8.76 -8.18
CA PHE A 53 -2.03 7.68 -8.25
C PHE A 53 -2.56 7.33 -6.86
N GLN A 54 -3.85 7.05 -6.76
CA GLN A 54 -4.45 6.56 -5.53
C GLN A 54 -3.88 5.19 -5.18
N SER A 55 -3.67 4.93 -3.90
CA SER A 55 -3.01 3.70 -3.45
C SER A 55 -3.46 3.22 -2.08
N LEU A 56 -3.45 1.90 -1.93
CA LEU A 56 -3.43 1.19 -0.67
C LEU A 56 -2.00 0.79 -0.34
N ILE A 57 -1.62 0.94 0.93
CA ILE A 57 -0.26 0.70 1.38
C ILE A 57 -0.31 -0.26 2.56
N PHE A 58 0.27 -1.44 2.39
CA PHE A 58 0.63 -2.28 3.52
C PHE A 58 2.06 -1.92 3.95
N ILE A 59 2.26 -1.69 5.25
CA ILE A 59 3.59 -1.58 5.85
C ILE A 59 3.67 -2.59 6.98
N GLY A 60 4.68 -3.44 6.94
CA GLY A 60 4.91 -4.40 8.00
C GLY A 60 5.92 -5.46 7.62
N LYS A 61 6.02 -6.45 8.49
CA LYS A 61 6.75 -7.67 8.23
C LYS A 61 5.78 -8.72 7.69
N ALA A 62 6.21 -9.46 6.69
CA ALA A 62 5.48 -10.65 6.29
C ALA A 62 5.70 -11.73 7.36
N LEU A 63 4.84 -11.73 8.40
CA LEU A 63 4.94 -12.62 9.57
C LEU A 63 4.98 -14.11 9.21
N THR A 64 4.53 -14.46 8.01
CA THR A 64 4.51 -15.82 7.46
C THR A 64 5.84 -16.28 6.82
N PHE A 65 6.85 -15.41 6.67
CA PHE A 65 8.05 -15.71 5.86
C PHE A 65 9.40 -15.42 6.53
N ASP A 66 9.43 -15.23 7.85
CA ASP A 66 10.65 -14.98 8.63
C ASP A 66 11.51 -13.82 8.09
N GLU A 67 10.86 -12.84 7.43
CA GLU A 67 11.53 -11.65 6.93
C GLU A 67 11.81 -10.70 8.10
N HIS A 68 13.09 -10.41 8.34
CA HIS A 68 13.51 -9.54 9.43
C HIS A 68 13.20 -8.06 9.16
N ASP A 69 13.23 -7.66 7.90
CA ASP A 69 13.11 -6.27 7.47
C ASP A 69 11.66 -5.90 7.14
N LYS A 70 11.26 -4.73 7.66
CA LYS A 70 9.96 -4.12 7.38
C LYS A 70 9.94 -3.63 5.93
N LYS A 71 8.82 -3.85 5.25
CA LYS A 71 8.64 -3.48 3.84
C LYS A 71 7.32 -2.77 3.67
N ALA A 72 7.24 -1.96 2.62
CA ALA A 72 5.97 -1.47 2.13
C ALA A 72 5.59 -2.18 0.82
N GLU A 73 4.37 -2.67 0.80
CA GLU A 73 3.69 -3.15 -0.41
C GLU A 73 2.63 -2.14 -0.81
N VAL A 74 2.85 -1.46 -1.93
CA VAL A 74 1.99 -0.40 -2.45
C VAL A 74 1.14 -0.96 -3.59
N PHE A 75 -0.15 -1.12 -3.34
CA PHE A 75 -1.14 -1.42 -4.38
C PHE A 75 -1.66 -0.11 -4.96
N ILE A 76 -1.34 0.14 -6.22
CA ILE A 76 -1.76 1.34 -6.95
C ILE A 76 -3.09 1.02 -7.64
N LEU A 77 -4.13 1.80 -7.34
CA LEU A 77 -5.47 1.58 -7.87
C LEU A 77 -5.49 1.86 -9.38
N ASP A 78 -6.23 1.05 -10.12
CA ASP A 78 -6.41 1.15 -11.58
C ASP A 78 -5.10 1.24 -12.38
N PHE A 79 -4.04 0.60 -11.89
CA PHE A 79 -2.69 0.70 -12.45
C PHE A 79 -2.15 -0.66 -12.93
N ASN A 80 -1.74 -0.72 -14.20
CA ASN A 80 -1.25 -1.96 -14.83
C ASN A 80 0.10 -1.78 -15.55
N THR A 81 0.93 -0.81 -15.12
CA THR A 81 2.23 -0.56 -15.74
C THR A 81 3.36 -1.17 -14.90
N ASN A 82 4.36 -1.75 -15.57
CA ASN A 82 5.58 -2.19 -14.89
C ASN A 82 6.45 -0.99 -14.52
N ILE A 83 6.76 -0.86 -13.22
CA ILE A 83 7.52 0.25 -12.64
C ILE A 83 8.76 -0.21 -11.88
N TYR A 84 9.22 -1.44 -12.08
CA TYR A 84 10.45 -1.92 -11.45
C TYR A 84 11.65 -1.01 -11.76
N GLY A 85 12.46 -0.73 -10.75
CA GLY A 85 13.61 0.17 -10.85
C GLY A 85 13.27 1.66 -10.85
N LYS A 86 11.99 2.05 -10.93
CA LYS A 86 11.59 3.46 -10.78
C LYS A 86 11.58 3.88 -9.31
N LYS A 87 11.82 5.17 -9.08
CA LYS A 87 11.58 5.80 -7.77
C LYS A 87 10.08 5.99 -7.57
N LEU A 88 9.61 5.60 -6.40
CA LEU A 88 8.22 5.74 -5.95
C LEU A 88 8.22 6.60 -4.69
N LEU A 89 7.49 7.71 -4.71
CA LEU A 89 7.18 8.49 -3.51
C LEU A 89 5.78 8.12 -3.03
N VAL A 90 5.64 7.78 -1.76
CA VAL A 90 4.37 7.45 -1.13
C VAL A 90 4.02 8.51 -0.10
N THR A 91 2.87 9.15 -0.27
CA THR A 91 2.32 10.13 0.68
C THR A 91 1.11 9.52 1.39
N VAL A 92 1.21 9.34 2.71
CA VAL A 92 0.20 8.65 3.52
C VAL A 92 -0.72 9.66 4.20
N TYR A 93 -2.03 9.42 4.14
CA TYR A 93 -3.05 10.32 4.68
C TYR A 93 -3.86 9.72 5.82
N LYS A 94 -4.09 8.41 5.81
CA LYS A 94 -4.90 7.78 6.84
C LYS A 94 -4.51 6.32 7.02
N LYS A 95 -4.45 5.88 8.27
CA LYS A 95 -4.40 4.46 8.63
C LYS A 95 -5.82 3.89 8.58
N LEU A 96 -6.03 2.84 7.80
CA LEU A 96 -7.30 2.14 7.70
C LEU A 96 -7.43 1.11 8.83
N ARG A 97 -6.37 0.34 9.09
CA ARG A 97 -6.33 -0.67 10.15
C ARG A 97 -4.92 -1.13 10.48
N ASP A 98 -4.78 -1.87 11.58
CA ASP A 98 -3.56 -2.62 11.89
C ASP A 98 -3.39 -3.85 10.98
N ASN A 99 -2.18 -4.42 11.01
CA ASN A 99 -1.87 -5.68 10.35
C ASN A 99 -2.62 -6.82 11.06
N ILE A 100 -3.24 -7.71 10.29
CA ILE A 100 -4.06 -8.82 10.79
C ILE A 100 -3.53 -10.11 10.15
N LYS A 101 -3.39 -11.16 10.96
CA LYS A 101 -3.11 -12.51 10.47
C LYS A 101 -4.41 -13.17 10.01
N PHE A 102 -4.39 -13.81 8.85
CA PHE A 102 -5.53 -14.56 8.31
C PHE A 102 -5.20 -16.05 8.29
N ASP A 103 -6.22 -16.87 8.53
CA ASP A 103 -6.08 -18.33 8.57
C ASP A 103 -6.30 -18.95 7.16
N SER A 104 -6.83 -18.17 6.21
CA SER A 104 -6.97 -18.58 4.81
C SER A 104 -6.73 -17.43 3.82
N SER A 105 -6.45 -17.79 2.57
CA SER A 105 -6.38 -16.82 1.47
C SER A 105 -7.72 -16.18 1.15
N GLY A 106 -8.84 -16.88 1.40
CA GLY A 106 -10.19 -16.34 1.21
C GLY A 106 -10.47 -15.16 2.16
N GLU A 107 -10.18 -15.34 3.44
CA GLU A 107 -10.31 -14.27 4.44
C GLU A 107 -9.45 -13.05 4.12
N LEU A 108 -8.21 -13.28 3.67
CA LEU A 108 -7.32 -12.21 3.23
C LEU A 108 -7.95 -11.44 2.06
N ILE A 109 -8.42 -12.12 1.02
CA ILE A 109 -9.05 -11.47 -0.15
C ILE A 109 -10.27 -10.66 0.27
N ASP A 110 -11.13 -11.21 1.12
CA ASP A 110 -12.33 -10.52 1.58
C ASP A 110 -12.00 -9.27 2.40
N GLN A 111 -10.92 -9.32 3.19
CA GLN A 111 -10.43 -8.12 3.87
C GLN A 111 -9.82 -7.11 2.89
N MET A 112 -9.05 -7.55 1.90
CA MET A 112 -8.47 -6.63 0.89
C MET A 112 -9.55 -5.89 0.11
N LYS A 113 -10.68 -6.55 -0.23
CA LYS A 113 -11.83 -5.88 -0.85
C LYS A 113 -12.46 -4.82 0.04
N LYS A 114 -12.55 -5.07 1.35
CA LYS A 114 -13.04 -4.07 2.32
C LYS A 114 -12.09 -2.89 2.42
N ASP A 115 -10.78 -3.15 2.44
CA ASP A 115 -9.75 -2.11 2.47
C ASP A 115 -9.82 -1.23 1.21
N GLU A 116 -10.03 -1.84 0.04
CA GLU A 116 -10.22 -1.16 -1.25
C GLU A 116 -11.49 -0.30 -1.27
N LEU A 117 -12.62 -0.81 -0.77
CA LEU A 117 -13.84 -0.03 -0.62
C LEU A 117 -13.63 1.18 0.30
N GLN A 118 -12.93 1.02 1.42
CA GLN A 118 -12.61 2.13 2.32
C GLN A 118 -11.70 3.17 1.67
N ALA A 119 -10.73 2.76 0.86
CA ALA A 119 -9.89 3.66 0.09
C ALA A 119 -10.72 4.45 -0.93
N ASN A 120 -11.62 3.79 -1.66
CA ASN A 120 -12.51 4.45 -2.62
C ASN A 120 -13.41 5.49 -1.94
N VAL A 121 -14.03 5.14 -0.81
CA VAL A 121 -14.80 6.10 0.00
C VAL A 121 -13.94 7.28 0.44
N PHE A 122 -12.73 7.01 0.94
CA PHE A 122 -11.81 8.06 1.37
C PHE A 122 -11.48 9.04 0.23
N PHE A 123 -11.15 8.55 -0.96
CA PHE A 123 -10.82 9.43 -2.09
C PHE A 123 -12.04 10.16 -2.66
N SER A 124 -13.23 9.57 -2.64
CA SER A 124 -14.46 10.30 -3.01
C SER A 124 -14.68 11.53 -2.13
N THR A 125 -14.41 11.41 -0.82
CA THR A 125 -14.53 12.56 0.11
C THR A 125 -13.43 13.62 -0.04
N MET A 126 -12.38 13.36 -0.82
CA MET A 126 -11.32 14.34 -1.13
C MET A 126 -11.62 15.20 -2.36
N ILE A 127 -12.54 14.74 -3.22
CA ILE A 127 -12.91 15.42 -4.47
C ILE A 127 -14.07 16.40 -4.23
N GLU A 128 -14.80 16.25 -3.12
CA GLU A 128 -15.84 17.16 -2.62
C GLU A 128 -15.29 18.32 -1.76
#